data_AF-A0A1U7HNJ2-F1
#
_entry.id   AF-A0A1U7HNJ2-F1
#
_cell.length_a   1.000
_cell.length_b   1.000
_cell.length_c   1.000
_cell.angle_alpha   90.00
_cell.angle_beta   90.00
_cell.angle_gamma   90.00
#
_symmetry.space_group_name_H-M   'P 1'
#
loop_
_entity.id
_entity.type
_entity.pdbx_description
1 polymer ?
#
loop_
_entity_poly.entity_id
_entity_poly.type
_entity_poly.pdbx_seq_one_letter_code
_entity_poly.pdbx_strand_id
1 'polypeptide(L)'
;MGVIPIDENLLLSFFLFGLSICTTSVISYTSKNSSRDRSHVKIPKRSQIVPKGKFYRLACLLEDAPRTSLRGQAYQLATPLTTPFACPLEDAPETALKGQAYELATPLMTPLACIATELWQEFYTRQLGKPGIHYWEWKDKPESDKVCRELSLLLALPEPKGYAKQVLSALGGRKYLFCKLPKSTEEVGNLLVAFADCMDDGKFANLDWRVQTAMRRAFKEWHELASQQIGIEALDAVYRVCYGISWDKIQPMLDEDRSFLEDFIADESSPWWKILGVSPSAAPVKVEKAYKNLIRLWHPDLNKHPYATQVTSRINVAYERYQSLHPFPSMAERMSIKNNSNLFDKIREWLKPLLSR
;
A
#
# COMPACT_ATOMS: atom_id res chain seq x y z
N MET A 1 -6.10 -60.18 -3.38
CA MET A 1 -6.22 -58.77 -2.97
C MET A 1 -7.71 -58.48 -2.78
N GLY A 2 -8.14 -58.38 -1.52
CA GLY A 2 -9.55 -58.14 -1.18
C GLY A 2 -9.84 -56.65 -1.12
N VAL A 3 -10.91 -56.22 -1.78
CA VAL A 3 -11.43 -54.84 -1.71
C VAL A 3 -12.41 -54.78 -0.54
N ILE A 4 -12.13 -53.92 0.42
CA ILE A 4 -13.02 -53.64 1.56
C ILE A 4 -14.06 -52.61 1.10
N PRO A 5 -15.37 -52.84 1.28
CA PRO A 5 -16.37 -51.85 0.95
C PRO A 5 -16.38 -50.75 2.01
N ILE A 6 -16.37 -49.50 1.56
CA ILE A 6 -16.51 -48.32 2.42
C ILE A 6 -18.01 -48.07 2.61
N ASP A 7 -18.41 -47.94 3.87
CA ASP A 7 -19.80 -47.73 4.29
C ASP A 7 -20.25 -46.29 3.98
N GLU A 8 -21.25 -46.15 3.09
CA GLU A 8 -21.78 -44.86 2.62
C GLU A 8 -22.36 -43.99 3.76
N ASN A 9 -22.68 -44.60 4.91
CA ASN A 9 -23.17 -43.87 6.09
C ASN A 9 -22.09 -43.02 6.77
N LEU A 10 -20.80 -43.36 6.60
CA LEU A 10 -19.72 -42.59 7.21
C LEU A 10 -19.54 -41.22 6.52
N LEU A 11 -19.70 -41.19 5.19
CA LEU A 11 -19.58 -39.98 4.37
C LEU A 11 -20.71 -38.98 4.62
N LEU A 12 -21.92 -39.46 4.88
CA LEU A 12 -23.06 -38.60 5.23
C LEU A 12 -22.86 -37.91 6.59
N SER A 13 -22.18 -38.58 7.54
CA SER A 13 -21.92 -38.02 8.87
C SER A 13 -20.92 -36.84 8.85
N PHE A 14 -19.91 -36.89 7.98
CA PHE A 14 -18.96 -35.79 7.81
C PHE A 14 -19.58 -34.56 7.15
N PHE A 15 -20.51 -34.77 6.21
CA PHE A 15 -21.24 -33.67 5.56
C PHE A 15 -22.20 -32.96 6.52
N LEU A 16 -22.89 -33.70 7.40
CA LEU A 16 -23.79 -33.11 8.39
C LEU A 16 -23.04 -32.38 9.51
N PHE A 17 -21.84 -32.86 9.90
CA PHE A 17 -20.98 -32.15 10.86
C PHE A 17 -20.43 -30.83 10.30
N GLY A 18 -20.12 -30.76 9.01
CA GLY A 18 -19.66 -29.53 8.34
C GLY A 18 -20.73 -28.42 8.29
N LEU A 19 -22.01 -28.80 8.09
CA LEU A 19 -23.13 -27.85 8.07
C LEU A 19 -23.49 -27.28 9.44
N SER A 20 -23.22 -28.02 10.53
CA SER A 20 -23.49 -27.56 11.89
C SER A 20 -22.51 -26.49 12.40
N ILE A 21 -21.30 -26.41 11.85
CA ILE A 21 -20.26 -25.45 12.30
C ILE A 21 -20.45 -24.07 11.63
N CYS A 22 -21.09 -24.00 10.47
CA CYS A 22 -21.33 -22.73 9.77
C CYS A 22 -22.50 -21.90 10.34
N THR A 23 -23.45 -22.50 11.06
CA THR A 23 -24.63 -21.79 11.56
C THR A 23 -24.41 -21.10 12.92
N THR A 24 -23.42 -21.53 13.71
CA THR A 24 -23.12 -20.93 15.02
C THR A 24 -22.25 -19.68 14.95
N SER A 25 -21.61 -19.42 13.81
CA SER A 25 -20.71 -18.25 13.64
C SER A 25 -21.42 -16.94 13.28
N VAL A 26 -22.75 -16.94 13.10
CA VAL A 26 -23.52 -15.75 12.62
C VAL A 26 -24.27 -15.02 13.76
N ILE A 27 -24.31 -15.54 14.99
CA ILE A 27 -25.14 -14.94 16.07
C ILE A 27 -24.37 -14.04 17.06
N SER A 28 -23.04 -13.98 17.03
CA SER A 28 -22.26 -13.23 18.04
C SER A 28 -21.58 -11.96 17.50
N TYR A 29 -22.32 -11.01 16.93
CA TYR A 29 -21.76 -9.67 16.69
C TYR A 29 -22.80 -8.54 16.63
N THR A 30 -23.56 -8.31 17.71
CA THR A 30 -24.13 -6.98 18.00
C THR A 30 -24.30 -6.76 19.50
N SER A 31 -23.30 -6.19 20.18
CA SER A 31 -23.52 -5.34 21.37
C SER A 31 -22.20 -4.71 21.84
N LYS A 32 -22.04 -3.40 21.61
CA LYS A 32 -21.68 -2.42 22.66
C LYS A 32 -21.61 -1.01 22.08
N ASN A 33 -22.62 -0.22 22.45
CA ASN A 33 -22.61 1.24 22.44
C ASN A 33 -21.64 1.77 23.51
N SER A 34 -20.92 2.86 23.21
CA SER A 34 -20.63 3.91 24.21
C SER A 34 -20.19 5.25 23.57
N SER A 35 -21.17 6.16 23.48
CA SER A 35 -21.17 7.62 23.78
C SER A 35 -20.06 8.61 23.34
N ARG A 36 -20.57 9.79 22.90
CA ARG A 36 -19.99 11.16 22.79
C ARG A 36 -19.18 11.46 21.52
N ASP A 37 -19.34 12.58 20.81
CA ASP A 37 -20.07 13.83 21.07
C ASP A 37 -20.45 14.55 19.75
N ARG A 38 -21.44 15.44 19.83
CA ARG A 38 -22.08 16.17 18.71
C ARG A 38 -21.29 17.41 18.28
N SER A 39 -21.14 17.59 16.97
CA SER A 39 -21.26 18.93 16.36
C SER A 39 -21.97 18.83 14.98
N HIS A 40 -22.94 19.72 14.81
CA HIS A 40 -23.94 19.73 13.73
C HIS A 40 -23.37 20.33 12.43
N VAL A 41 -23.42 19.58 11.33
CA VAL A 41 -23.45 20.13 9.96
C VAL A 41 -24.66 19.53 9.25
N LYS A 42 -25.63 20.37 8.87
CA LYS A 42 -26.82 20.00 8.10
C LYS A 42 -26.43 19.85 6.63
N ILE A 43 -26.49 18.62 6.10
CA ILE A 43 -26.42 18.32 4.66
C ILE A 43 -27.84 17.90 4.21
N PRO A 44 -28.37 18.41 3.09
CA PRO A 44 -29.73 18.12 2.64
C PRO A 44 -29.88 16.66 2.17
N LYS A 45 -30.98 16.05 2.60
CA LYS A 45 -31.40 14.67 2.28
C LYS A 45 -31.63 14.52 0.78
N ARG A 46 -30.82 13.69 0.11
CA ARG A 46 -31.11 13.14 -1.21
C ARG A 46 -31.82 11.80 -1.03
N SER A 47 -33.04 11.72 -1.54
CA SER A 47 -33.94 10.56 -1.53
C SER A 47 -33.28 9.34 -2.18
N GLN A 48 -33.06 8.29 -1.38
CA GLN A 48 -32.76 6.94 -1.87
C GLN A 48 -34.07 6.28 -2.33
N ILE A 49 -34.20 6.09 -3.63
CA ILE A 49 -35.12 5.10 -4.21
C ILE A 49 -34.34 3.79 -4.25
N VAL A 50 -34.76 2.81 -3.46
CA VAL A 50 -34.28 1.43 -3.48
C VAL A 50 -35.02 0.68 -4.59
N PRO A 51 -34.36 0.13 -5.63
CA PRO A 51 -34.98 -0.91 -6.43
C PRO A 51 -34.79 -2.26 -5.72
N LYS A 52 -35.91 -2.96 -5.57
CA LYS A 52 -36.01 -4.34 -5.09
C LYS A 52 -35.12 -5.28 -5.91
N GLY A 53 -34.57 -6.27 -5.20
CA GLY A 53 -33.53 -7.17 -5.68
C GLY A 53 -33.91 -8.02 -6.89
N LYS A 54 -32.86 -8.40 -7.62
CA LYS A 54 -32.83 -9.56 -8.49
C LYS A 54 -31.65 -10.43 -8.05
N PHE A 55 -31.96 -11.64 -7.59
CA PHE A 55 -30.95 -12.66 -7.35
C PHE A 55 -30.60 -13.32 -8.68
N TYR A 56 -29.32 -13.32 -9.04
CA TYR A 56 -28.81 -14.17 -10.11
C TYR A 56 -27.94 -15.26 -9.49
N ARG A 57 -28.39 -16.52 -9.60
CA ARG A 57 -27.55 -17.69 -9.32
C ARG A 57 -26.63 -17.89 -10.52
N LEU A 58 -25.33 -17.64 -10.36
CA LEU A 58 -24.31 -18.16 -11.27
C LEU A 58 -23.92 -19.56 -10.80
N ALA A 59 -24.30 -20.57 -11.58
CA ALA A 59 -23.63 -21.86 -11.57
C ALA A 59 -22.65 -21.86 -12.74
N CYS A 60 -21.36 -21.62 -12.48
CA CYS A 60 -20.24 -21.99 -13.34
C CYS A 60 -19.00 -22.12 -12.45
N LEU A 61 -18.72 -23.33 -12.00
CA LEU A 61 -17.51 -23.71 -11.27
C LEU A 61 -17.09 -25.08 -11.82
N LEU A 62 -16.70 -25.12 -13.10
CA LEU A 62 -16.21 -26.31 -13.78
C LEU A 62 -15.18 -25.94 -14.86
N GLU A 63 -14.16 -25.14 -14.51
CA GLU A 63 -12.98 -25.00 -15.37
C GLU A 63 -11.72 -25.72 -14.82
N ASP A 64 -11.77 -26.31 -13.62
CA ASP A 64 -10.61 -26.97 -13.01
C ASP A 64 -10.71 -28.50 -12.86
N ALA A 65 -11.66 -29.16 -13.53
CA ALA A 65 -11.71 -30.63 -13.51
C ALA A 65 -10.72 -31.22 -14.55
N PRO A 66 -9.76 -32.08 -14.16
CA PRO A 66 -8.86 -32.71 -15.11
C PRO A 66 -9.63 -33.57 -16.12
N ARG A 67 -9.24 -33.50 -17.41
CA ARG A 67 -9.87 -34.14 -18.59
C ARG A 67 -10.18 -35.64 -18.43
N THR A 68 -9.60 -36.31 -17.44
CA THR A 68 -9.80 -37.74 -17.18
C THR A 68 -11.00 -38.06 -16.29
N SER A 69 -11.65 -37.07 -15.66
CA SER A 69 -12.69 -37.32 -14.65
C SER A 69 -14.11 -37.51 -15.21
N LEU A 70 -14.32 -37.35 -16.52
CA LEU A 70 -15.65 -37.41 -17.16
C LEU A 70 -15.74 -38.42 -18.32
N ARG A 71 -15.02 -39.55 -18.23
CA ARG A 71 -15.31 -40.70 -19.10
C ARG A 71 -16.09 -41.76 -18.35
N GLY A 72 -17.35 -41.96 -18.76
CA GLY A 72 -18.04 -43.24 -18.55
C GLY A 72 -19.21 -43.29 -17.56
N GLN A 73 -19.86 -42.18 -17.21
CA GLN A 73 -21.10 -42.24 -16.43
C GLN A 73 -22.25 -41.53 -17.15
N ALA A 74 -23.19 -42.33 -17.66
CA ALA A 74 -24.47 -41.86 -18.17
C ALA A 74 -25.42 -41.64 -16.98
N TYR A 75 -25.68 -40.38 -16.63
CA TYR A 75 -26.69 -40.03 -15.63
C TYR A 75 -28.09 -40.05 -16.27
N GLN A 76 -28.99 -40.92 -15.79
CA GLN A 76 -30.38 -41.03 -16.28
C GLN A 76 -31.38 -40.03 -15.67
N LEU A 77 -30.93 -38.97 -15.00
CA LEU A 77 -31.82 -37.99 -14.36
C LEU A 77 -31.47 -36.53 -14.73
N ALA A 78 -31.06 -36.31 -15.99
CA ALA A 78 -31.01 -34.97 -16.56
C ALA A 78 -32.39 -34.58 -17.11
N THR A 79 -33.14 -33.81 -16.33
CA THR A 79 -34.38 -33.14 -16.72
C THR A 79 -34.20 -32.33 -18.02
N PRO A 80 -35.13 -32.38 -19.00
CA PRO A 80 -34.92 -31.78 -20.31
C PRO A 80 -35.33 -30.31 -20.27
N LEU A 81 -34.42 -29.41 -19.90
CA LEU A 81 -34.66 -27.96 -20.06
C LEU A 81 -33.40 -27.13 -20.37
N THR A 82 -32.24 -27.76 -20.59
CA THR A 82 -31.01 -27.05 -20.99
C THR A 82 -30.22 -27.76 -22.09
N THR A 83 -30.87 -28.58 -22.92
CA THR A 83 -30.24 -29.34 -24.01
C THR A 83 -30.84 -28.96 -25.36
N PRO A 84 -30.35 -27.86 -25.96
CA PRO A 84 -29.98 -27.98 -27.37
C PRO A 84 -28.59 -27.42 -27.70
N PHE A 85 -27.80 -26.92 -26.73
CA PHE A 85 -26.52 -26.25 -27.04
C PHE A 85 -25.26 -26.95 -26.54
N ALA A 86 -25.34 -28.11 -25.88
CA ALA A 86 -24.15 -28.80 -25.36
C ALA A 86 -23.48 -29.78 -26.34
N CYS A 87 -24.11 -30.15 -27.47
CA CYS A 87 -23.47 -30.96 -28.53
C CYS A 87 -24.08 -30.55 -29.88
N PRO A 88 -23.33 -29.84 -30.75
CA PRO A 88 -22.51 -30.54 -31.74
C PRO A 88 -21.28 -29.71 -32.17
N LEU A 89 -20.22 -29.66 -31.37
CA LEU A 89 -18.98 -28.96 -31.76
C LEU A 89 -17.70 -29.74 -31.43
N GLU A 90 -17.79 -30.89 -30.74
CA GLU A 90 -16.60 -31.67 -30.37
C GLU A 90 -16.05 -32.56 -31.50
N ASP A 91 -16.82 -32.84 -32.56
CA ASP A 91 -16.40 -33.74 -33.65
C ASP A 91 -16.27 -33.06 -35.04
N ALA A 92 -16.37 -31.73 -35.13
CA ALA A 92 -16.19 -31.04 -36.40
C ALA A 92 -14.68 -30.93 -36.74
N PRO A 93 -14.20 -31.48 -37.88
CA PRO A 93 -12.81 -31.33 -38.28
C PRO A 93 -12.46 -29.85 -38.47
N GLU A 94 -11.22 -29.43 -38.17
CA GLU A 94 -10.75 -28.03 -38.28
C GLU A 94 -10.98 -27.39 -39.65
N THR A 95 -11.23 -28.19 -40.70
CA THR A 95 -11.55 -27.75 -42.05
C THR A 95 -13.02 -27.39 -42.28
N ALA A 96 -13.94 -27.76 -41.38
CA ALA A 96 -15.39 -27.58 -41.56
C ALA A 96 -15.89 -26.14 -41.29
N LEU A 97 -15.08 -25.28 -40.67
CA LEU A 97 -15.48 -23.92 -40.26
C LEU A 97 -14.79 -22.79 -41.05
N LYS A 98 -14.30 -23.07 -42.26
CA LYS A 98 -13.90 -22.01 -43.20
C LYS A 98 -14.99 -21.79 -44.24
N GLY A 99 -15.84 -20.79 -44.01
CA GLY A 99 -16.66 -20.18 -45.07
C GLY A 99 -18.18 -20.18 -44.90
N GLN A 100 -18.74 -20.65 -43.79
CA GLN A 100 -20.19 -20.57 -43.56
C GLN A 100 -20.52 -19.55 -42.45
N ALA A 101 -21.03 -18.39 -42.86
CA ALA A 101 -21.65 -17.44 -41.96
C ALA A 101 -23.03 -18.00 -41.58
N TYR A 102 -23.18 -18.46 -40.33
CA TYR A 102 -24.48 -18.91 -39.82
C TYR A 102 -25.35 -17.70 -39.50
N GLU A 103 -26.30 -17.35 -40.39
CA GLU A 103 -27.24 -16.23 -40.18
C GLU A 103 -28.22 -16.45 -38.99
N LEU A 104 -28.28 -17.68 -38.46
CA LEU A 104 -29.16 -18.07 -37.35
C LEU A 104 -28.51 -17.98 -35.96
N ALA A 105 -27.21 -17.70 -35.84
CA ALA A 105 -26.53 -17.54 -34.54
C ALA A 105 -26.85 -16.20 -33.84
N THR A 106 -27.61 -15.33 -34.49
CA THR A 106 -27.63 -13.88 -34.24
C THR A 106 -28.70 -13.33 -33.28
N PRO A 107 -29.76 -14.06 -32.84
CA PRO A 107 -30.68 -13.50 -31.82
C PRO A 107 -30.45 -14.00 -30.39
N LEU A 108 -29.91 -15.22 -30.20
CA LEU A 108 -29.87 -15.89 -28.89
C LEU A 108 -28.51 -15.79 -28.16
N MET A 109 -27.43 -15.55 -28.90
CA MET A 109 -26.11 -15.27 -28.32
C MET A 109 -25.97 -13.82 -27.87
N THR A 110 -26.74 -12.90 -28.47
CA THR A 110 -26.71 -11.46 -28.17
C THR A 110 -27.08 -11.13 -26.73
N PRO A 111 -28.14 -11.70 -26.12
CA PRO A 111 -28.47 -11.45 -24.72
C PRO A 111 -27.39 -11.95 -23.75
N LEU A 112 -26.77 -13.10 -24.03
CA LEU A 112 -25.71 -13.67 -23.19
C LEU A 112 -24.41 -12.86 -23.29
N ALA A 113 -24.07 -12.39 -24.49
CA ALA A 113 -22.95 -11.48 -24.70
C ALA A 113 -23.17 -10.15 -23.94
N CYS A 114 -24.38 -9.59 -23.95
CA CYS A 114 -24.71 -8.38 -23.20
C CYS A 114 -24.58 -8.58 -21.68
N ILE A 115 -25.04 -9.71 -21.15
CA ILE A 115 -24.89 -10.02 -19.72
C ILE A 115 -23.41 -10.14 -19.35
N ALA A 116 -22.60 -10.78 -20.19
CA ALA A 116 -21.16 -10.89 -19.96
C ALA A 116 -20.47 -9.51 -19.95
N THR A 117 -20.83 -8.60 -20.86
CA THR A 117 -20.23 -7.25 -20.88
C THR A 117 -20.56 -6.44 -19.63
N GLU A 118 -21.81 -6.50 -19.15
CA GLU A 118 -22.23 -5.80 -17.93
C GLU A 118 -21.49 -6.33 -16.70
N LEU A 119 -21.31 -7.65 -16.60
CA LEU A 119 -20.59 -8.29 -15.49
C LEU A 119 -19.10 -7.88 -15.44
N TRP A 120 -18.42 -7.81 -16.60
CA TRP A 120 -17.03 -7.35 -16.66
C TRP A 120 -16.89 -5.89 -16.25
N GLN A 121 -17.74 -5.01 -16.79
CA GLN A 121 -17.73 -3.58 -16.44
C GLN A 121 -18.00 -3.36 -14.95
N GLU A 122 -18.96 -4.08 -14.37
CA GLU A 122 -19.25 -4.02 -12.94
C GLU A 122 -18.06 -4.53 -12.12
N PHE A 123 -17.44 -5.63 -12.53
CA PHE A 123 -16.23 -6.17 -11.88
C PHE A 123 -15.11 -5.12 -11.85
N TYR A 124 -14.74 -4.54 -13.00
CA TYR A 124 -13.66 -3.54 -13.04
C TYR A 124 -14.00 -2.31 -12.21
N THR A 125 -15.21 -1.77 -12.36
CA THR A 125 -15.68 -0.60 -11.61
C THR A 125 -15.60 -0.83 -10.11
N ARG A 126 -15.95 -2.03 -9.62
CA ARG A 126 -15.83 -2.39 -8.21
C ARG A 126 -14.39 -2.52 -7.73
N GLN A 127 -13.42 -2.68 -8.62
CA GLN A 127 -12.00 -2.83 -8.28
C GLN A 127 -11.22 -1.51 -8.38
N LEU A 128 -11.71 -0.51 -9.11
CA LEU A 128 -11.11 0.81 -9.18
C LEU A 128 -10.95 1.42 -7.77
N GLY A 129 -9.79 2.03 -7.52
CA GLY A 129 -9.43 2.66 -6.25
C GLY A 129 -9.03 1.71 -5.13
N LYS A 130 -9.07 0.38 -5.34
CA LYS A 130 -8.65 -0.58 -4.30
C LYS A 130 -7.12 -0.79 -4.28
N PRO A 131 -6.52 -0.98 -3.09
CA PRO A 131 -5.12 -1.41 -2.98
C PRO A 131 -4.88 -2.77 -3.61
N GLY A 132 -3.64 -2.99 -4.05
CA GLY A 132 -3.14 -4.29 -4.49
C GLY A 132 -3.56 -4.68 -5.90
N ILE A 133 -4.36 -3.86 -6.58
CA ILE A 133 -4.79 -4.11 -7.95
C ILE A 133 -3.68 -3.73 -8.93
N HIS A 134 -3.34 -4.65 -9.82
CA HIS A 134 -2.39 -4.44 -10.90
C HIS A 134 -3.13 -4.31 -12.23
N TYR A 135 -3.50 -3.06 -12.58
CA TYR A 135 -4.40 -2.79 -13.71
C TYR A 135 -3.89 -3.31 -15.06
N TRP A 136 -2.58 -3.42 -15.30
CA TRP A 136 -2.05 -3.94 -16.57
C TRP A 136 -2.39 -5.41 -16.84
N GLU A 137 -2.78 -6.19 -15.82
CA GLU A 137 -3.36 -7.54 -16.04
C GLU A 137 -4.70 -7.51 -16.78
N TRP A 138 -5.33 -6.34 -16.89
CA TRP A 138 -6.60 -6.16 -17.58
C TRP A 138 -6.43 -5.73 -19.04
N LYS A 139 -5.20 -5.46 -19.51
CA LYS A 139 -4.95 -4.92 -20.86
C LYS A 139 -5.56 -5.76 -21.99
N ASP A 140 -5.52 -7.09 -21.83
CA ASP A 140 -6.04 -8.05 -22.81
C ASP A 140 -7.39 -8.64 -22.40
N LYS A 141 -8.05 -8.06 -21.38
CA LYS A 141 -9.32 -8.55 -20.88
C LYS A 141 -10.47 -7.82 -21.57
N PRO A 142 -11.61 -8.49 -21.79
CA PRO A 142 -12.73 -7.90 -22.50
C PRO A 142 -13.26 -6.66 -21.76
N GLU A 143 -13.67 -5.65 -22.53
CA GLU A 143 -14.33 -4.42 -22.07
C GLU A 143 -13.53 -3.52 -21.13
N SER A 144 -12.25 -3.81 -20.84
CA SER A 144 -11.44 -3.01 -19.91
C SER A 144 -11.24 -1.57 -20.39
N ASP A 145 -11.14 -1.37 -21.70
CA ASP A 145 -10.99 -0.08 -22.36
C ASP A 145 -12.31 0.72 -22.43
N LYS A 146 -13.45 0.10 -22.15
CA LYS A 146 -14.78 0.74 -22.19
C LYS A 146 -15.30 1.14 -20.81
N VAL A 147 -14.63 0.75 -19.71
CA VAL A 147 -15.09 1.04 -18.34
C VAL A 147 -15.08 2.53 -18.04
N CYS A 148 -13.93 3.18 -18.22
CA CYS A 148 -13.77 4.63 -18.08
C CYS A 148 -12.53 5.09 -18.84
N ARG A 149 -12.51 6.37 -19.22
CA ARG A 149 -11.42 6.98 -20.00
C ARG A 149 -10.07 6.86 -19.28
N GLU A 150 -10.06 7.04 -17.97
CA GLU A 150 -8.85 7.00 -17.13
C GLU A 150 -8.20 5.62 -17.13
N LEU A 151 -9.00 4.55 -17.10
CA LEU A 151 -8.46 3.19 -17.18
C LEU A 151 -7.83 2.93 -18.55
N SER A 152 -8.50 3.36 -19.64
CA SER A 152 -7.96 3.20 -21.00
C SER A 152 -6.66 3.98 -21.18
N LEU A 153 -6.57 5.20 -20.62
CA LEU A 153 -5.34 5.98 -20.60
C LEU A 153 -4.23 5.28 -19.82
N LEU A 154 -4.54 4.72 -18.65
CA LEU A 154 -3.57 3.97 -17.84
C LEU A 154 -3.03 2.73 -18.57
N LEU A 155 -3.91 1.98 -19.24
CA LEU A 155 -3.53 0.76 -19.99
C LEU A 155 -2.70 1.06 -21.25
N ALA A 156 -2.79 2.28 -21.77
CA ALA A 156 -1.96 2.77 -22.88
C ALA A 156 -0.54 3.19 -22.45
N LEU A 157 -0.30 3.42 -21.15
CA LEU A 157 1.03 3.72 -20.60
C LEU A 157 1.92 2.47 -20.53
N PRO A 158 3.26 2.63 -20.55
CA PRO A 158 4.17 1.50 -20.33
C PRO A 158 3.95 0.85 -18.96
N GLU A 159 3.94 -0.49 -18.94
CA GLU A 159 3.78 -1.24 -17.69
C GLU A 159 4.93 -0.90 -16.72
N PRO A 160 4.64 -0.44 -15.50
CA PRO A 160 5.65 -0.16 -14.49
C PRO A 160 6.37 -1.46 -14.12
N LYS A 161 7.70 -1.39 -13.96
CA LYS A 161 8.52 -2.54 -13.54
C LYS A 161 9.11 -2.31 -12.15
N GLY A 162 9.49 -3.40 -11.49
CA GLY A 162 10.21 -3.38 -10.22
C GLY A 162 9.49 -2.56 -9.14
N TYR A 163 10.19 -1.57 -8.58
CA TYR A 163 9.67 -0.77 -7.49
C TYR A 163 8.51 0.14 -7.86
N ALA A 164 8.47 0.69 -9.08
CA ALA A 164 7.35 1.55 -9.51
C ALA A 164 6.01 0.80 -9.43
N LYS A 165 6.00 -0.47 -9.85
CA LYS A 165 4.83 -1.37 -9.74
C LYS A 165 4.42 -1.60 -8.29
N GLN A 166 5.38 -1.80 -7.39
CA GLN A 166 5.11 -1.97 -5.96
C GLN A 166 4.51 -0.70 -5.34
N VAL A 167 5.00 0.47 -5.72
CA VAL A 167 4.46 1.77 -5.28
C VAL A 167 3.04 1.97 -5.78
N LEU A 168 2.78 1.78 -7.08
CA LEU A 168 1.46 1.94 -7.68
C LEU A 168 0.42 1.00 -7.07
N SER A 169 0.75 -0.29 -6.93
CA SER A 169 -0.14 -1.26 -6.28
C SER A 169 -0.41 -0.94 -4.81
N ALA A 170 0.41 -0.10 -4.18
CA ALA A 170 0.23 0.32 -2.80
C ALA A 170 -0.62 1.58 -2.63
N LEU A 171 -0.84 2.38 -3.68
CA LEU A 171 -1.48 3.70 -3.57
C LEU A 171 -2.91 3.64 -3.01
N GLY A 172 -3.64 2.56 -3.31
CA GLY A 172 -5.00 2.38 -2.80
C GLY A 172 -5.05 2.26 -1.27
N GLY A 173 -5.96 3.00 -0.63
CA GLY A 173 -6.39 2.72 0.75
C GLY A 173 -5.47 3.14 1.91
N ARG A 174 -4.29 3.75 1.68
CA ARG A 174 -3.45 4.29 2.78
C ARG A 174 -3.25 5.79 2.73
N LYS A 175 -3.03 6.37 3.92
CA LYS A 175 -2.78 7.81 4.09
C LYS A 175 -1.38 8.19 3.61
N TYR A 176 -0.38 7.32 3.85
CA TYR A 176 1.03 7.53 3.50
C TYR A 176 1.69 6.21 3.04
N LEU A 177 2.49 6.27 1.97
CA LEU A 177 3.25 5.11 1.47
C LEU A 177 4.63 5.01 2.12
N PHE A 178 5.32 6.14 2.18
CA PHE A 178 6.66 6.30 2.71
C PHE A 178 6.61 7.13 3.99
N CYS A 179 7.73 7.13 4.72
CA CYS A 179 7.89 8.08 5.82
C CYS A 179 7.80 9.52 5.27
N LYS A 180 6.88 10.32 5.82
CA LYS A 180 6.82 11.76 5.64
C LYS A 180 8.05 12.42 6.21
N LEU A 181 8.80 13.06 5.32
CA LEU A 181 9.75 14.09 5.70
C LEU A 181 8.97 15.37 6.04
N PRO A 182 9.16 15.95 7.23
CA PRO A 182 8.58 17.25 7.56
C PRO A 182 9.13 18.35 6.65
N LYS A 183 8.25 19.29 6.30
CA LYS A 183 8.43 20.23 5.17
C LYS A 183 9.20 21.51 5.53
N SER A 184 9.56 21.78 6.80
CA SER A 184 10.17 23.05 7.17
C SER A 184 11.18 22.96 8.32
N THR A 185 12.10 23.93 8.34
CA THR A 185 13.15 23.99 9.36
C THR A 185 12.68 24.56 10.70
N GLU A 186 11.51 25.20 10.79
CA GLU A 186 11.00 25.71 12.08
C GLU A 186 10.58 24.58 13.03
N GLU A 187 10.38 23.37 12.50
CA GLU A 187 10.05 22.17 13.26
C GLU A 187 11.26 21.26 13.56
N VAL A 188 12.50 21.59 13.11
CA VAL A 188 13.75 20.77 13.20
C VAL A 188 13.92 20.09 14.55
N GLY A 189 13.44 20.74 15.59
CA GLY A 189 13.54 20.20 16.92
C GLY A 189 12.66 19.02 17.27
N ASN A 190 11.39 19.14 16.92
CA ASN A 190 10.44 18.03 16.99
C ASN A 190 10.66 17.06 15.84
N LEU A 191 11.58 17.37 14.91
CA LEU A 191 11.71 16.74 13.61
C LEU A 191 12.43 15.40 13.68
N LEU A 192 13.57 15.34 14.36
CA LEU A 192 14.28 14.08 14.57
C LEU A 192 13.42 13.13 15.41
N VAL A 193 12.55 13.65 16.29
CA VAL A 193 11.54 12.86 17.01
C VAL A 193 10.38 12.46 16.09
N ALA A 194 9.88 13.37 15.25
CA ALA A 194 8.81 13.09 14.29
C ALA A 194 9.23 12.09 13.20
N PHE A 195 10.52 12.01 12.87
CA PHE A 195 11.08 10.95 12.04
C PHE A 195 10.89 9.57 12.67
N ALA A 196 11.01 9.46 14.00
CA ALA A 196 10.76 8.22 14.72
C ALA A 196 9.26 7.89 14.73
N ASP A 197 8.40 8.87 15.00
CA ASP A 197 6.94 8.67 14.97
C ASP A 197 6.41 8.35 13.56
N CYS A 198 7.11 8.81 12.52
CA CYS A 198 6.74 8.55 11.14
C CYS A 198 6.97 7.10 10.70
N MET A 199 7.76 6.33 11.44
CA MET A 199 8.09 4.95 11.08
C MET A 199 6.89 3.99 11.25
N ASP A 200 5.84 4.38 11.97
CA ASP A 200 4.77 3.44 12.34
C ASP A 200 3.60 3.34 11.32
N ASP A 201 3.41 4.30 10.41
CA ASP A 201 2.17 4.37 9.61
C ASP A 201 2.30 4.06 8.11
N GLY A 202 3.51 4.08 7.55
CA GLY A 202 3.74 3.88 6.10
C GLY A 202 3.80 2.41 5.70
N LYS A 203 3.20 2.03 4.55
CA LYS A 203 3.31 0.65 4.01
C LYS A 203 4.78 0.21 3.85
N PHE A 204 5.63 1.15 3.46
CA PHE A 204 7.06 0.94 3.22
C PHE A 204 7.95 1.53 4.31
N ALA A 205 7.38 2.02 5.41
CA ALA A 205 8.14 2.71 6.46
C ALA A 205 9.20 1.80 7.11
N ASN A 206 8.90 0.51 7.24
CA ASN A 206 9.82 -0.50 7.81
C ASN A 206 10.91 -0.97 6.85
N LEU A 207 10.89 -0.54 5.58
CA LEU A 207 11.94 -0.91 4.63
C LEU A 207 13.20 -0.08 4.87
N ASP A 208 14.36 -0.66 4.54
CA ASP A 208 15.62 0.08 4.55
C ASP A 208 15.50 1.35 3.70
N TRP A 209 16.04 2.47 4.19
CA TRP A 209 15.90 3.76 3.52
C TRP A 209 16.43 3.72 2.07
N ARG A 210 17.47 2.90 1.76
CA ARG A 210 17.99 2.74 0.39
C ARG A 210 16.92 2.20 -0.54
N VAL A 211 16.15 1.24 -0.02
CA VAL A 211 15.03 0.64 -0.73
C VAL A 211 13.93 1.67 -0.92
N GLN A 212 13.55 2.41 0.13
CA GLN A 212 12.55 3.48 0.02
C GLN A 212 12.96 4.55 -1.01
N THR A 213 14.22 5.00 -0.99
CA THR A 213 14.76 5.97 -1.95
C THR A 213 14.74 5.41 -3.38
N ALA A 214 15.15 4.15 -3.57
CA ALA A 214 15.07 3.50 -4.87
C ALA A 214 13.62 3.35 -5.36
N MET A 215 12.67 3.10 -4.45
CA MET A 215 11.26 3.04 -4.78
C MET A 215 10.69 4.38 -5.21
N ARG A 216 11.01 5.47 -4.48
CA ARG A 216 10.62 6.83 -4.86
C ARG A 216 11.18 7.21 -6.22
N ARG A 217 12.48 6.95 -6.46
CA ARG A 217 13.14 7.22 -7.74
C ARG A 217 12.47 6.48 -8.90
N ALA A 218 12.28 5.17 -8.77
CA ALA A 218 11.64 4.36 -9.81
C ALA A 218 10.19 4.82 -10.09
N PHE A 219 9.44 5.17 -9.04
CA PHE A 219 8.09 5.72 -9.19
C PHE A 219 8.11 7.08 -9.90
N LYS A 220 9.04 7.98 -9.53
CA LYS A 220 9.22 9.28 -10.16
C LYS A 220 9.57 9.16 -11.63
N GLU A 221 10.53 8.32 -11.99
CA GLU A 221 10.91 8.06 -13.38
C GLU A 221 9.70 7.58 -14.21
N TRP A 222 8.93 6.62 -13.69
CA TRP A 222 7.71 6.15 -14.35
C TRP A 222 6.65 7.25 -14.46
N HIS A 223 6.46 8.04 -13.39
CA HIS A 223 5.53 9.15 -13.36
C HIS A 223 5.86 10.20 -14.43
N GLU A 224 7.13 10.57 -14.56
CA GLU A 224 7.60 11.54 -15.55
C GLU A 224 7.31 11.05 -16.97
N LEU A 225 7.64 9.79 -17.28
CA LEU A 225 7.33 9.18 -18.57
C LEU A 225 5.82 9.17 -18.86
N ALA A 226 5.00 8.81 -17.87
CA ALA A 226 3.56 8.83 -17.99
C ALA A 226 3.03 10.25 -18.23
N SER A 227 3.56 11.24 -17.51
CA SER A 227 3.16 12.64 -17.62
C SER A 227 3.49 13.22 -19.00
N GLN A 228 4.61 12.82 -19.59
CA GLN A 228 5.00 13.20 -20.96
C GLN A 228 4.05 12.59 -22.00
N GLN A 229 3.55 11.38 -21.76
CA GLN A 229 2.70 10.67 -22.72
C GLN A 229 1.24 11.13 -22.71
N ILE A 230 0.64 11.33 -21.54
CA ILE A 230 -0.81 11.65 -21.43
C ILE A 230 -1.10 13.04 -20.86
N GLY A 231 -0.07 13.76 -20.39
CA GLY A 231 -0.23 15.04 -19.70
C GLY A 231 -0.55 14.90 -18.21
N ILE A 232 -0.17 15.92 -17.43
CA ILE A 232 -0.29 15.91 -15.97
C ILE A 232 -1.76 15.87 -15.49
N GLU A 233 -2.66 16.59 -16.17
CA GLU A 233 -4.08 16.65 -15.81
C GLU A 233 -4.78 15.30 -16.02
N ALA A 234 -4.46 14.61 -17.12
CA ALA A 234 -4.98 13.28 -17.38
C ALA A 234 -4.41 12.27 -16.37
N LEU A 235 -3.12 12.39 -16.03
CA LEU A 235 -2.48 11.53 -15.05
C LEU A 235 -3.02 11.76 -13.63
N ASP A 236 -3.36 12.99 -13.23
CA ASP A 236 -4.10 13.25 -11.99
C ASP A 236 -5.47 12.55 -11.99
N ALA A 237 -6.23 12.66 -13.09
CA ALA A 237 -7.50 11.94 -13.21
C ALA A 237 -7.33 10.42 -13.08
N VAL A 238 -6.27 9.85 -13.66
CA VAL A 238 -5.90 8.43 -13.50
C VAL A 238 -5.62 8.08 -12.05
N TYR A 239 -4.83 8.87 -11.32
CA TYR A 239 -4.60 8.63 -9.89
C TYR A 239 -5.88 8.69 -9.07
N ARG A 240 -6.74 9.68 -9.35
CA ARG A 240 -8.00 9.86 -8.63
C ARG A 240 -8.99 8.72 -8.88
N VAL A 241 -9.15 8.28 -10.13
CA VAL A 241 -10.14 7.26 -10.51
C VAL A 241 -9.61 5.86 -10.30
N CYS A 242 -8.44 5.53 -10.86
CA CYS A 242 -7.90 4.17 -10.82
C CYS A 242 -7.28 3.85 -9.46
N TYR A 243 -6.60 4.80 -8.81
CA TYR A 243 -5.92 4.54 -7.55
C TYR A 243 -6.63 5.12 -6.32
N GLY A 244 -7.70 5.89 -6.50
CA GLY A 244 -8.47 6.48 -5.41
C GLY A 244 -7.66 7.49 -4.60
N ILE A 245 -6.65 8.12 -5.20
CA ILE A 245 -5.71 9.02 -4.51
C ILE A 245 -5.65 10.39 -5.19
N SER A 246 -5.63 11.46 -4.39
CA SER A 246 -5.56 12.84 -4.90
C SER A 246 -4.12 13.27 -5.19
N TRP A 247 -3.97 14.22 -6.12
CA TRP A 247 -2.68 14.83 -6.47
C TRP A 247 -1.88 15.32 -5.25
N ASP A 248 -2.53 15.97 -4.28
CA ASP A 248 -1.89 16.51 -3.06
C ASP A 248 -1.11 15.46 -2.25
N LYS A 249 -1.46 14.18 -2.40
CA LYS A 249 -0.77 13.05 -1.76
C LYS A 249 0.33 12.47 -2.64
N ILE A 250 0.20 12.55 -3.96
CA ILE A 250 1.20 12.08 -4.93
C ILE A 250 2.36 13.06 -5.03
N GLN A 251 2.07 14.37 -5.10
CA GLN A 251 3.07 15.41 -5.29
C GLN A 251 4.22 15.33 -4.27
N PRO A 252 3.99 15.16 -2.95
CA PRO A 252 5.09 15.00 -1.98
C PRO A 252 5.92 13.71 -2.13
N MET A 253 5.49 12.76 -2.95
CA MET A 253 6.29 11.56 -3.29
C MET A 253 7.22 11.81 -4.49
N LEU A 254 6.86 12.78 -5.34
CA LEU A 254 7.56 13.14 -6.57
C LEU A 254 8.52 14.31 -6.37
N ASP A 255 8.13 15.24 -5.49
CA ASP A 255 9.03 16.27 -4.98
C ASP A 255 10.27 15.53 -4.48
N GLU A 256 11.39 15.79 -5.13
CA GLU A 256 12.65 15.23 -4.69
C GLU A 256 12.77 15.55 -3.20
N ASP A 257 13.11 14.52 -2.41
CA ASP A 257 13.74 14.74 -1.13
C ASP A 257 15.06 15.45 -1.46
N ARG A 258 15.01 16.75 -1.79
CA ARG A 258 16.14 17.66 -1.64
C ARG A 258 16.42 17.51 -0.17
N SER A 259 17.39 16.64 0.09
CA SER A 259 17.41 15.83 1.29
C SER A 259 17.42 16.85 2.40
N PHE A 260 16.31 16.98 3.11
CA PHE A 260 16.21 17.94 4.20
C PHE A 260 17.41 17.73 5.15
N LEU A 261 17.89 16.47 5.23
CA LEU A 261 19.11 16.10 5.91
C LEU A 261 20.36 16.71 5.27
N GLU A 262 20.51 16.75 3.95
CA GLU A 262 21.59 17.49 3.28
C GLU A 262 21.53 18.97 3.61
N ASP A 263 20.35 19.61 3.52
CA ASP A 263 20.20 21.03 3.90
C ASP A 263 20.51 21.25 5.39
N PHE A 264 20.08 20.34 6.26
CA PHE A 264 20.35 20.35 7.70
C PHE A 264 21.84 20.13 8.03
N ILE A 265 22.52 19.25 7.28
CA ILE A 265 23.95 18.97 7.43
C ILE A 265 24.76 20.14 6.90
N ALA A 266 24.35 20.74 5.77
CA ALA A 266 25.02 21.86 5.14
C ALA A 266 24.80 23.19 5.88
N ASP A 267 23.67 23.37 6.57
CA ASP A 267 23.40 24.58 7.34
C ASP A 267 24.19 24.60 8.65
N GLU A 268 25.45 25.06 8.57
CA GLU A 268 26.32 25.26 9.73
C GLU A 268 25.88 26.40 10.66
N SER A 269 25.11 27.35 10.12
CA SER A 269 24.66 28.59 10.79
C SER A 269 23.54 28.37 11.79
N SER A 270 22.83 27.25 11.68
CA SER A 270 21.73 26.91 12.60
C SER A 270 22.18 26.92 14.08
N PRO A 271 21.41 27.57 14.97
CA PRO A 271 21.74 27.63 16.38
C PRO A 271 21.53 26.28 17.08
N TRP A 272 22.25 26.05 18.18
CA TRP A 272 22.28 24.74 18.86
C TRP A 272 20.88 24.25 19.28
N TRP A 273 20.03 25.16 19.77
CA TRP A 273 18.70 24.80 20.25
C TRP A 273 17.77 24.33 19.13
N LYS A 274 17.96 24.84 17.91
CA LYS A 274 17.21 24.41 16.71
C LYS A 274 17.62 23.00 16.31
N ILE A 275 18.92 22.70 16.34
CA ILE A 275 19.48 21.37 16.02
C ILE A 275 19.05 20.32 17.04
N LEU A 276 19.15 20.63 18.34
CA LEU A 276 18.77 19.69 19.42
C LEU A 276 17.27 19.60 19.66
N GLY A 277 16.54 20.58 19.16
CA GLY A 277 15.10 20.59 19.23
C GLY A 277 14.44 20.99 20.51
N VAL A 278 15.00 22.04 21.08
CA VAL A 278 14.56 22.58 22.35
C VAL A 278 14.36 24.07 22.21
N SER A 279 13.61 24.65 23.15
CA SER A 279 13.52 26.11 23.24
C SER A 279 14.90 26.71 23.54
N PRO A 280 15.23 27.91 23.03
CA PRO A 280 16.49 28.59 23.37
C PRO A 280 16.68 28.80 24.89
N SER A 281 15.58 28.86 25.65
CA SER A 281 15.57 28.95 27.12
C SER A 281 15.31 27.62 27.83
N ALA A 282 15.46 26.49 27.14
CA ALA A 282 15.18 25.19 27.71
C ALA A 282 16.08 24.87 28.91
N ALA A 283 15.48 24.31 29.97
CA ALA A 283 16.20 23.88 31.15
C ALA A 283 17.28 22.83 30.79
N PRO A 284 18.45 22.83 31.45
CA PRO A 284 19.57 21.96 31.09
C PRO A 284 19.23 20.46 31.02
N VAL A 285 18.39 19.99 31.94
CA VAL A 285 17.90 18.60 31.96
C VAL A 285 17.14 18.25 30.68
N LYS A 286 16.38 19.20 30.13
CA LYS A 286 15.63 19.01 28.88
C LYS A 286 16.57 18.95 27.68
N VAL A 287 17.61 19.79 27.65
CA VAL A 287 18.62 19.80 26.59
C VAL A 287 19.39 18.48 26.56
N GLU A 288 19.87 18.00 27.71
CA GLU A 288 20.60 16.73 27.82
C GLU A 288 19.71 15.53 27.43
N LYS A 289 18.44 15.53 27.87
CA LYS A 289 17.48 14.50 27.48
C LYS A 289 17.24 14.48 25.97
N ALA A 290 17.08 15.65 25.35
CA ALA A 290 16.91 15.76 23.90
C ALA A 290 18.14 15.20 23.18
N TYR A 291 19.34 15.67 23.53
CA TYR A 291 20.60 15.17 22.99
C TYR A 291 20.71 13.63 23.07
N LYS A 292 20.49 13.04 24.24
CA LYS A 292 20.57 11.58 24.44
C LYS A 292 19.57 10.81 23.57
N ASN A 293 18.36 11.33 23.40
CA ASN A 293 17.36 10.73 22.54
C ASN A 293 17.79 10.79 21.06
N LEU A 294 18.32 11.93 20.63
CA LEU A 294 18.81 12.11 19.25
C LEU A 294 19.98 11.18 18.93
N ILE A 295 20.96 11.08 19.83
CA ILE A 295 22.09 10.18 19.66
C ILE A 295 21.64 8.73 19.60
N ARG A 296 20.70 8.30 20.45
CA ARG A 296 20.15 6.93 20.39
C ARG A 296 19.48 6.64 19.04
N LEU A 297 18.81 7.63 18.46
CA LEU A 297 18.08 7.47 17.21
C LEU A 297 19.00 7.50 15.98
N TRP A 298 20.01 8.37 15.98
CA TRP A 298 20.88 8.62 14.82
C TRP A 298 22.26 7.97 14.91
N HIS A 299 22.51 7.18 15.96
CA HIS A 299 23.78 6.48 16.15
C HIS A 299 24.17 5.67 14.92
N PRO A 300 25.38 5.83 14.35
CA PRO A 300 25.76 5.15 13.11
C PRO A 300 25.74 3.62 13.22
N ASP A 301 26.02 3.06 14.41
CA ASP A 301 25.96 1.59 14.62
C ASP A 301 24.54 1.03 14.67
N LEU A 302 23.55 1.83 15.10
CA LEU A 302 22.16 1.38 15.26
C LEU A 302 21.29 1.79 14.06
N ASN A 303 21.60 2.92 13.44
CA ASN A 303 20.85 3.51 12.36
C ASN A 303 21.61 3.37 11.03
N LYS A 304 21.03 2.61 10.10
CA LYS A 304 21.62 2.31 8.78
C LYS A 304 21.50 3.44 7.75
N HIS A 305 20.99 4.61 8.16
CA HIS A 305 20.87 5.78 7.29
C HIS A 305 22.26 6.32 6.89
N PRO A 306 22.48 6.77 5.63
CA PRO A 306 23.79 7.12 5.06
C PRO A 306 24.32 8.38 5.72
N TYR A 307 23.39 9.24 6.10
CA TYR A 307 23.66 10.48 6.81
C TYR A 307 23.72 10.29 8.33
N ALA A 308 23.58 9.07 8.88
CA ALA A 308 23.60 8.85 10.33
C ALA A 308 24.86 9.40 11.00
N THR A 309 26.02 9.16 10.41
CA THR A 309 27.31 9.70 10.89
C THR A 309 27.33 11.24 10.86
N GLN A 310 26.88 11.84 9.76
CA GLN A 310 26.91 13.29 9.56
C GLN A 310 25.91 14.00 10.47
N VAL A 311 24.70 13.46 10.60
CA VAL A 311 23.66 13.94 11.51
C VAL A 311 24.13 13.82 12.97
N THR A 312 24.72 12.68 13.35
CA THR A 312 25.30 12.49 14.69
C THR A 312 26.40 13.51 14.98
N SER A 313 27.30 13.74 14.02
CA SER A 313 28.33 14.78 14.14
C SER A 313 27.70 16.15 14.36
N ARG A 314 26.68 16.51 13.58
CA ARG A 314 25.96 17.78 13.72
C ARG A 314 25.28 17.94 15.09
N ILE A 315 24.66 16.87 15.60
CA ILE A 315 24.05 16.82 16.94
C ILE A 315 25.10 17.04 18.03
N ASN A 316 26.27 16.39 17.92
CA ASN A 316 27.36 16.55 18.87
C ASN A 316 27.90 18.00 18.89
N VAL A 317 28.17 18.58 17.72
CA VAL A 317 28.62 19.99 17.61
C VAL A 317 27.62 20.95 18.23
N ALA A 318 26.32 20.73 18.02
CA ALA A 318 25.28 21.55 18.66
C ALA A 318 25.31 21.43 20.19
N TYR A 319 25.46 20.22 20.72
CA TYR A 319 25.53 20.00 22.17
C TYR A 319 26.81 20.60 22.79
N GLU A 320 27.95 20.53 22.11
CA GLU A 320 29.19 21.19 22.53
C GLU A 320 29.01 22.71 22.60
N ARG A 321 28.42 23.32 21.57
CA ARG A 321 28.09 24.76 21.57
C ARG A 321 27.19 25.14 22.76
N TYR A 322 26.19 24.31 23.08
CA TYR A 322 25.35 24.51 24.26
C TYR A 322 26.18 24.51 25.56
N GLN A 323 27.07 23.54 25.72
CA GLN A 323 27.92 23.39 26.91
C GLN A 323 28.91 24.56 27.07
N SER A 324 29.46 25.08 25.97
CA SER A 324 30.34 26.25 26.02
C SER A 324 29.63 27.53 26.49
N LEU A 325 28.36 27.71 26.12
CA LEU A 325 27.55 28.87 26.52
C LEU A 325 26.97 28.74 27.93
N HIS A 326 26.79 27.52 28.40
CA HIS A 326 26.29 27.20 29.74
C HIS A 326 27.34 26.38 30.47
N PRO A 327 28.49 26.98 30.83
CA PRO A 327 29.46 26.32 31.67
C PRO A 327 28.74 26.04 32.99
N PHE A 328 28.30 24.81 33.14
CA PHE A 328 27.75 24.34 34.41
C PHE A 328 28.80 24.65 35.50
N PRO A 329 28.39 25.04 36.71
CA PRO A 329 29.27 24.86 37.87
C PRO A 329 29.71 23.40 37.83
N SER A 330 31.04 23.22 37.88
CA SER A 330 31.79 22.18 37.20
C SER A 330 31.10 20.80 37.12
N MET A 331 31.28 20.13 36.00
CA MET A 331 30.93 18.71 35.86
C MET A 331 31.63 17.86 36.94
N ALA A 332 32.74 18.32 37.55
CA ALA A 332 33.38 17.73 38.72
C ALA A 332 32.49 17.72 39.99
N GLU A 333 31.65 18.74 40.19
CA GLU A 333 30.68 18.79 41.30
C GLU A 333 29.51 17.82 41.13
N ARG A 334 29.18 17.45 39.88
CA ARG A 334 28.13 16.44 39.58
C ARG A 334 28.69 15.03 39.38
N MET A 335 29.92 14.88 38.89
CA MET A 335 30.61 13.60 38.68
C MET A 335 31.01 12.89 39.98
N SER A 336 30.84 13.52 41.15
CA SER A 336 30.82 12.82 42.43
C SER A 336 29.66 11.80 42.51
N ILE A 337 28.66 11.87 41.63
CA ILE A 337 27.54 10.91 41.57
C ILE A 337 27.45 10.28 40.16
N LYS A 338 28.15 9.15 40.00
CA LYS A 338 28.04 8.09 38.96
C LYS A 338 28.80 8.25 37.63
N ASN A 339 29.92 7.53 37.59
CA ASN A 339 30.72 7.02 36.45
C ASN A 339 29.99 6.89 35.10
N ASN A 340 30.46 7.66 34.10
CA ASN A 340 30.16 7.43 32.67
C ASN A 340 31.26 8.01 31.73
N SER A 341 32.52 8.03 32.17
CA SER A 341 33.67 8.55 31.39
C SER A 341 33.92 7.79 30.08
N ASN A 342 33.70 6.47 30.08
CA ASN A 342 33.98 5.61 28.92
C ASN A 342 33.19 5.92 27.64
N LEU A 343 32.03 6.58 27.73
CA LEU A 343 31.22 6.88 26.54
C LEU A 343 31.77 8.08 25.78
N PHE A 344 32.19 9.13 26.50
CA PHE A 344 32.65 10.37 25.87
C PHE A 344 34.03 10.25 25.25
N ASP A 345 34.91 9.42 25.81
CA ASP A 345 36.22 9.17 25.21
C ASP A 345 36.11 8.42 23.88
N LYS A 346 35.16 7.49 23.75
CA LYS A 346 34.85 6.82 22.48
C LYS A 346 34.28 7.78 21.43
N ILE A 347 33.37 8.68 21.82
CA ILE A 347 32.82 9.69 20.90
C ILE A 347 33.92 10.64 20.40
N ARG A 348 34.82 11.08 21.29
CA ARG A 348 35.97 11.93 20.92
C ARG A 348 36.92 11.22 19.96
N GLU A 349 37.11 9.91 20.13
CA GLU A 349 37.93 9.09 19.23
C GLU A 349 37.30 8.98 17.82
N TRP A 350 35.98 8.88 17.72
CA TRP A 350 35.27 8.84 16.44
C TRP A 350 35.32 10.14 15.64
N LEU A 351 35.46 11.29 16.30
CA LEU A 351 35.48 12.60 15.66
C LEU A 351 36.87 13.02 15.15
N LYS A 352 37.95 12.40 15.66
CA LYS A 352 39.33 12.72 15.26
C LYS A 352 39.58 12.71 13.73
N PRO A 353 39.10 11.71 12.96
CA PRO A 353 39.35 11.67 11.51
C PRO A 353 38.62 12.76 10.72
N LEU A 354 37.54 13.32 11.27
CA LEU A 354 36.70 14.32 10.62
C LEU A 354 37.20 15.75 10.82
N LEU A 355 37.96 16.01 11.89
CA LEU A 355 38.54 17.32 12.20
C LEU A 355 39.95 17.51 11.61
N SER A 356 40.55 16.43 11.10
CA SER A 356 41.88 16.43 10.45
C SER A 356 41.84 16.56 8.93
N ARG A 357 40.67 16.87 8.36
CA ARG A 357 40.47 17.25 6.95
C ARG A 357 39.95 18.68 6.91
#